data_AF-A0A430G9D3-F1
#
_entry.id   AF-A0A430G9D3-F1
#
_cell.length_a   1.000
_cell.length_b   1.000
_cell.length_c   1.000
_cell.angle_alpha   90.00
_cell.angle_beta   90.00
_cell.angle_gamma   90.00
#
_symmetry.space_group_name_H-M   'P 1'
#
loop_
_entity.id
_entity.type
_entity.pdbx_description
1 polymer ?
#
loop_
_entity_poly.entity_id
_entity_poly.type
_entity_poly.pdbx_seq_one_letter_code
_entity_poly.pdbx_strand_id
1 'polypeptide(L)'
;MTIEAMLVLGALAGLAIGMIASRERSGCLMLLAIPIVAFVYVWIWQAQHPESLRSTSALEFVFGPLWPSIGAVAGYVLGRLGRAATRRPPTDNGS
;
A
#
# COMPACT_ATOMS: atom_id res chain seq x y z
N MET A 1 13.39 8.22 -5.19
CA MET A 1 12.40 7.96 -4.12
C MET A 1 13.11 7.26 -2.98
N THR A 2 13.03 7.72 -1.74
CA THR A 2 13.61 7.00 -0.59
C THR A 2 12.71 5.83 -0.18
N ILE A 3 13.29 4.80 0.47
CA ILE A 3 12.54 3.64 0.98
C ILE A 3 11.47 4.09 1.97
N GLU A 4 11.80 5.04 2.86
CA GLU A 4 10.86 5.61 3.82
C GLU A 4 9.65 6.26 3.14
N ALA A 5 9.87 7.05 2.09
CA ALA A 5 8.78 7.68 1.34
C ALA A 5 7.88 6.63 0.68
N MET A 6 8.46 5.57 0.12
CA MET A 6 7.70 4.45 -0.47
C MET A 6 6.84 3.73 0.58
N LEU A 7 7.41 3.46 1.76
CA LEU A 7 6.68 2.84 2.88
C LEU A 7 5.52 3.72 3.35
N VAL A 8 5.75 5.03 3.53
CA VAL A 8 4.73 5.98 3.97
C VAL A 8 3.61 6.11 2.95
N LEU A 9 3.93 6.29 1.66
CA LEU A 9 2.93 6.41 0.60
C LEU A 9 2.09 5.13 0.47
N GLY A 10 2.76 3.98 0.53
CA GLY A 10 2.09 2.68 0.60
C GLY A 10 1.13 2.60 1.78
N ALA A 11 1.61 2.93 2.99
CA ALA A 11 0.82 2.89 4.21
C ALA A 11 -0.40 3.81 4.18
N LEU A 12 -0.27 5.03 3.65
CA LEU A 12 -1.41 5.95 3.50
C LEU A 12 -2.46 5.38 2.56
N ALA A 13 -2.05 4.85 1.41
CA ALA A 13 -2.97 4.25 0.45
C ALA A 13 -3.65 2.99 1.03
N GLY A 14 -2.88 2.12 1.69
CA GLY A 14 -3.40 0.96 2.40
C GLY A 14 -4.41 1.33 3.48
N LEU A 15 -4.10 2.35 4.29
CA LEU A 15 -4.97 2.84 5.35
C LEU A 15 -6.29 3.37 4.80
N ALA A 16 -6.26 4.15 3.71
CA ALA A 16 -7.46 4.60 3.03
C ALA A 16 -8.31 3.40 2.56
N ILE A 17 -7.69 2.40 1.93
CA ILE A 17 -8.39 1.17 1.51
C ILE A 17 -9.00 0.44 2.72
N GLY A 18 -8.27 0.29 3.83
CA GLY A 18 -8.74 -0.42 5.02
C GLY A 18 -9.94 0.25 5.71
N MET A 19 -10.02 1.58 5.64
CA MET A 19 -11.15 2.37 6.15
C MET A 19 -12.37 2.34 5.21
N ILE A 20 -12.17 2.32 3.89
CA ILE A 20 -13.26 2.38 2.92
C ILE A 20 -13.83 0.99 2.60
N ALA A 21 -12.97 -0.03 2.51
CA ALA A 21 -13.36 -1.38 2.10
C ALA A 21 -14.26 -2.02 3.15
N SER A 22 -15.55 -2.11 2.84
CA SER A 22 -16.56 -2.68 3.74
C SER A 22 -16.42 -4.20 3.89
N ARG A 23 -16.06 -4.90 2.80
CA ARG A 23 -15.88 -6.36 2.71
C ARG A 23 -14.40 -6.74 2.51
N GLU A 24 -13.99 -7.89 3.05
CA GLU A 24 -12.61 -8.38 2.96
C GLU A 24 -12.15 -8.65 1.51
N ARG A 25 -13.01 -9.28 0.69
CA ARG A 25 -12.67 -9.57 -0.72
C ARG A 25 -12.40 -8.31 -1.54
N SER A 26 -13.19 -7.25 -1.35
CA SER A 26 -12.98 -5.97 -2.04
C SER A 26 -11.71 -5.26 -1.55
N GLY A 27 -11.37 -5.37 -0.27
CA GLY A 27 -10.15 -4.79 0.28
C GLY A 27 -8.89 -5.42 -0.32
N CYS A 28 -8.84 -6.75 -0.44
CA CYS A 28 -7.74 -7.45 -1.10
C CYS A 28 -7.62 -7.09 -2.60
N LEU A 29 -8.74 -7.00 -3.32
CA LEU A 29 -8.73 -6.58 -4.73
C LEU A 29 -8.21 -5.15 -4.91
N MET A 30 -8.59 -4.23 -4.03
CA MET A 30 -8.07 -2.86 -4.04
C MET A 30 -6.58 -2.82 -3.68
N LEU A 31 -6.12 -3.69 -2.77
CA LEU A 31 -4.71 -3.76 -2.39
C LEU A 31 -3.81 -4.20 -3.55
N LEU A 32 -4.31 -5.05 -4.45
CA LEU A 32 -3.57 -5.49 -5.64
C LEU A 32 -3.30 -4.36 -6.63
N ALA A 33 -4.07 -3.28 -6.61
CA ALA A 33 -3.80 -2.12 -7.46
C ALA A 33 -2.47 -1.45 -7.09
N ILE A 34 -2.04 -1.49 -5.82
CA ILE A 34 -0.80 -0.87 -5.34
C ILE A 34 0.44 -1.42 -6.08
N PRO A 35 0.74 -2.74 -6.06
CA PRO A 35 1.90 -3.26 -6.77
C PRO A 35 1.78 -3.07 -8.28
N ILE A 36 0.59 -3.22 -8.87
CA ILE A 36 0.39 -3.04 -10.32
C ILE A 36 0.77 -1.62 -10.75
N VAL A 37 0.25 -0.60 -10.06
CA VAL A 37 0.56 0.80 -10.36
C VAL A 37 2.04 1.09 -10.13
N ALA A 38 2.64 0.54 -9.08
CA ALA A 38 4.06 0.71 -8.81
C ALA A 38 4.95 0.09 -9.90
N PHE A 39 4.63 -1.11 -10.40
CA PHE A 39 5.33 -1.73 -11.53
C PHE A 39 5.23 -0.89 -12.81
N VAL A 40 4.03 -0.43 -13.15
CA VAL A 40 3.80 0.43 -14.33
C VAL A 40 4.58 1.74 -14.21
N TYR A 41 4.60 2.35 -13.02
CA TYR A 41 5.37 3.56 -12.76
C TYR A 41 6.87 3.35 -13.00
N VAL A 42 7.45 2.27 -12.45
CA VAL A 42 8.88 1.99 -12.63
C VAL A 42 9.19 1.69 -14.10
N TRP A 43 8.32 0.95 -14.79
CA TRP A 43 8.49 0.66 -16.21
C TRP A 43 8.52 1.93 -17.06
N ILE A 44 7.55 2.84 -16.86
CA ILE A 44 7.49 4.13 -17.57
C ILE A 44 8.73 4.97 -17.23
N TRP A 45 9.10 5.02 -15.96
CA TRP A 45 10.24 5.81 -15.51
C TRP A 45 11.56 5.33 -16.13
N GLN A 46 11.78 4.00 -16.20
CA GLN A 46 12.95 3.40 -16.84
C GLN A 46 12.96 3.63 -18.36
N ALA A 47 11.79 3.62 -19.02
CA ALA A 47 11.68 3.94 -20.44
C ALA A 47 12.05 5.40 -20.75
N GLN A 48 11.83 6.32 -19.81
CA GLN A 48 12.15 7.74 -19.94
C GLN A 48 13.59 8.09 -19.56
N HIS A 49 14.27 7.26 -18.75
CA HIS A 49 15.62 7.52 -18.25
C HIS A 49 16.57 6.34 -18.56
N PRO A 50 16.77 5.97 -19.83
CA PRO A 50 17.61 4.83 -20.20
C PRO A 50 19.07 4.98 -19.74
N GLU A 51 19.56 6.21 -19.57
CA GLU A 51 20.89 6.52 -19.03
C GLU A 51 21.08 6.11 -17.57
N SER A 52 19.98 5.92 -16.84
CA SER A 52 19.98 5.49 -15.44
C SER A 52 19.94 3.96 -15.29
N LEU A 53 19.81 3.22 -16.39
CA LEU A 53 19.81 1.76 -16.40
C LEU A 53 21.22 1.23 -16.04
N ARG A 54 21.32 0.63 -14.86
CA ARG A 54 22.50 -0.06 -14.35
C ARG A 54 22.28 -1.57 -14.36
N SER A 55 23.33 -2.34 -14.13
CA SER A 55 23.23 -3.80 -13.94
C SER A 55 22.28 -4.21 -12.81
N THR A 56 21.98 -3.30 -11.88
CA THR A 56 21.01 -3.49 -10.78
C THR A 56 19.57 -3.09 -11.13
N SER A 57 19.29 -2.56 -12.33
CA SER A 57 17.96 -2.02 -12.66
C SER A 57 16.85 -3.07 -12.71
N ALA A 58 17.17 -4.33 -13.01
CA ALA A 58 16.21 -5.43 -12.88
C ALA A 58 15.86 -5.73 -11.41
N LEU A 59 16.85 -5.61 -10.52
CA LEU A 59 16.65 -5.77 -9.09
C LEU A 59 15.78 -4.62 -8.56
N GLU A 60 16.09 -3.39 -8.93
CA GLU A 60 15.30 -2.21 -8.57
C GLU A 60 13.87 -2.27 -9.12
N PHE A 61 13.68 -2.85 -10.30
CA PHE A 61 12.35 -3.07 -10.89
C PHE A 61 11.48 -4.01 -10.03
N VAL A 62 12.05 -5.05 -9.44
CA VAL A 62 11.32 -6.02 -8.61
C VAL A 62 11.14 -5.49 -7.19
N PHE A 63 12.19 -4.92 -6.59
CA PHE A 63 12.18 -4.48 -5.20
C PHE A 63 11.56 -3.09 -5.00
N GLY A 64 11.53 -2.24 -6.03
CA GLY A 64 10.90 -0.91 -5.97
C GLY A 64 9.42 -0.98 -5.61
N PRO A 65 8.60 -1.82 -6.26
CA PRO A 65 7.19 -2.03 -5.93
C PRO A 65 6.94 -2.79 -4.61
N LEU A 66 7.96 -3.50 -4.10
CA LEU A 66 7.84 -4.28 -2.85
C LEU A 66 7.66 -3.36 -1.63
N TRP A 67 8.47 -2.30 -1.53
CA TRP A 67 8.42 -1.34 -0.41
C TRP A 67 7.04 -0.68 -0.21
N PRO A 68 6.42 -0.06 -1.24
CA PRO A 68 5.08 0.51 -1.09
C PRO A 68 4.02 -0.57 -0.83
N SER A 69 4.20 -1.80 -1.32
CA SER A 69 3.27 -2.91 -1.04
C SER A 69 3.31 -3.32 0.43
N ILE A 70 4.50 -3.41 1.05
CA ILE A 70 4.65 -3.67 2.50
C ILE A 70 3.99 -2.56 3.31
N GLY A 71 4.25 -1.30 2.95
CA GLY A 71 3.58 -0.15 3.53
C GLY A 71 2.06 -0.29 3.44
N ALA A 72 1.52 -0.61 2.26
CA ALA A 72 0.08 -0.75 2.04
C ALA A 72 -0.57 -1.86 2.85
N VAL A 73 0.10 -3.00 3.03
CA VAL A 73 -0.41 -4.06 3.91
C VAL A 73 -0.51 -3.57 5.36
N ALA A 74 0.54 -2.92 5.88
CA ALA A 74 0.54 -2.37 7.23
C ALA A 74 -0.55 -1.31 7.42
N GLY A 75 -0.65 -0.38 6.48
CA GLY A 75 -1.70 0.65 6.46
C GLY A 75 -3.10 0.05 6.42
N TYR A 76 -3.34 -0.96 5.60
CA TYR A 76 -4.64 -1.63 5.48
C TYR A 76 -5.08 -2.31 6.76
N VAL A 77 -4.16 -3.00 7.45
CA VAL A 77 -4.45 -3.60 8.75
C VAL A 77 -4.86 -2.51 9.75
N LEU A 78 -4.11 -1.41 9.83
CA LEU A 78 -4.42 -0.29 10.71
C LEU A 78 -5.77 0.36 10.38
N GLY A 79 -6.04 0.62 9.09
CA GLY A 79 -7.32 1.18 8.64
C GLY A 79 -8.51 0.27 8.97
N ARG A 80 -8.33 -1.05 8.82
CA ARG A 80 -9.35 -2.04 9.18
C ARG A 80 -9.62 -2.07 10.68
N LEU A 81 -8.57 -1.98 11.51
CA LEU A 81 -8.70 -1.91 12.96
C LEU A 81 -9.39 -0.62 13.41
N GLY A 82 -9.01 0.53 12.84
CA GLY A 82 -9.66 1.82 13.11
C GLY A 82 -11.14 1.80 12.78
N ARG A 83 -11.50 1.27 11.59
CA ARG A 83 -12.91 1.07 11.21
C ARG A 83 -13.65 0.15 12.16
N ALA A 84 -13.03 -0.94 12.61
CA ALA A 84 -13.64 -1.85 13.57
C ALA A 84 -13.89 -1.17 14.92
N ALA A 85 -12.95 -0.34 15.39
CA ALA A 85 -13.11 0.45 16.61
C ALA A 85 -14.29 1.43 16.50
N THR A 86 -14.46 2.13 15.37
CA THR A 86 -15.59 3.05 15.15
C THR A 86 -16.96 2.38 15.06
N ARG A 87 -16.98 1.05 14.83
CA ARG A 87 -18.22 0.27 14.71
C ARG A 87 -18.64 -0.41 16.01
N ARG A 88 -17.83 -0.37 17.07
CA ARG A 88 -18.20 -0.92 18.37
C ARG A 88 -19.14 0.08 19.07
N PRO A 89 -20.39 -0.29 19.41
CA PRO A 89 -21.21 0.53 20.30
C PRO A 89 -20.53 0.62 21.68
N PRO A 90 -20.69 1.73 22.42
CA PRO A 90 -20.19 1.82 23.78
C PRO A 90 -20.77 0.66 24.59
N THR A 91 -19.89 -0.16 25.17
CA THR A 91 -20.26 -1.14 26.19
C THR A 91 -20.85 -0.36 27.36
N ASP A 92 -22.18 -0.40 27.46
CA ASP A 92 -22.91 -0.01 28.65
C ASP A 92 -22.53 -0.99 29.76
N ASN A 93 -21.48 -0.63 30.52
CA ASN A 93 -21.20 -1.26 31.80
C ASN A 93 -22.16 -0.64 32.82
N GLY A 94 -23.45 -0.98 32.66
CA GLY A 94 -24.51 -0.61 33.58
C GLY A 94 -24.60 -1.62 34.71
N SER A 95 -24.20 -1.15 35.90
CA SER A 95 -24.65 -1.48 37.27
C SER A 95 -24.74 -2.94 37.71
#